data_AF-A0A4Q9DQX3-F1
#
_entry.id   AF-A0A4Q9DQX3-F1
#
_cell.length_a   1.000
_cell.length_b   1.000
_cell.length_c   1.000
_cell.angle_alpha   90.00
_cell.angle_beta   90.00
_cell.angle_gamma   90.00
#
_symmetry.space_group_name_H-M   'P 1'
#
loop_
_entity.id
_entity.type
_entity.pdbx_description
1 polymer ?
#
loop_
_entity_poly.entity_id
_entity_poly.type
_entity_poly.pdbx_seq_one_letter_code
_entity_poly.pdbx_strand_id
1 'polypeptide(L)'
;MSALTKKEIESIAKTISGHYDEYTSKYESEKYPEEPYIGWRQTFADPKKVGQDDVRQALEWKYGHWGKVNYVPAHKVIIAKLQKYWPEFAESSRSGLDDIFAFWEDRLAGHQSFITIAFLCHLLNPDKVEIMDQHNFRAMNYLMSTVRSDWVWKRKPVSLDDITDFSMFLQSLLPAVKEAKGKKRELDKFLMMFGKHKVKTIPVTRSKVAPALSKKHDWSSFTSNVFDLGKISLRSNADLLFVLLLQSLEAEGADTEAAYTIEEVHKRIPMQKTGIAISSSYNYAMVALFGNQRGRDYFQFENPKMVVYFTEQANDPSRDNTCWKKYLDEKVRVNSKYIMG
;
A
#
# COMPACT_ATOMS: atom_id res chain seq x y z
N MET A 1 -7.88 -8.61 5.20
CA MET A 1 -8.12 -10.03 4.82
C MET A 1 -9.06 -10.69 5.83
N SER A 2 -9.99 -11.55 5.40
CA SER A 2 -10.78 -12.39 6.33
C SER A 2 -9.92 -13.50 6.94
N ALA A 3 -10.15 -13.82 8.21
CA ALA A 3 -9.41 -14.86 8.93
C ALA A 3 -9.36 -16.19 8.15
N LEU A 4 -8.25 -16.90 8.25
CA LEU A 4 -8.11 -18.22 7.64
C LEU A 4 -8.94 -19.25 8.41
N THR A 5 -9.66 -20.09 7.69
CA THR A 5 -10.30 -21.26 8.27
C THR A 5 -9.26 -22.33 8.61
N LYS A 6 -9.60 -23.24 9.52
CA LYS A 6 -8.73 -24.37 9.89
C LYS A 6 -8.29 -25.19 8.66
N LYS A 7 -9.21 -25.46 7.73
CA LYS A 7 -8.93 -26.22 6.50
C LYS A 7 -7.95 -25.48 5.57
N GLU A 8 -8.09 -24.15 5.46
CA GLU A 8 -7.16 -23.34 4.68
C GLU A 8 -5.76 -23.35 5.30
N ILE A 9 -5.67 -23.19 6.63
CA ILE A 9 -4.41 -23.28 7.38
C ILE A 9 -3.72 -24.62 7.15
N GLU A 10 -4.44 -25.73 7.29
CA GLU A 10 -3.89 -27.09 7.08
C GLU A 10 -3.40 -27.31 5.66
N SER A 11 -4.14 -26.83 4.65
CA SER A 11 -3.76 -26.96 3.24
C SER A 11 -2.52 -26.14 2.89
N ILE A 12 -2.44 -24.89 3.38
CA ILE A 12 -1.26 -24.03 3.21
C ILE A 12 -0.06 -24.64 3.95
N ALA A 13 -0.24 -25.06 5.20
CA ALA A 13 0.82 -25.68 6.00
C ALA A 13 1.38 -26.92 5.31
N LYS A 14 0.53 -27.80 4.76
CA LYS A 14 0.96 -28.97 3.97
C LYS A 14 1.82 -28.56 2.77
N THR A 15 1.44 -27.49 2.08
CA THR A 15 2.21 -26.95 0.94
C THR A 15 3.57 -26.42 1.40
N ILE A 16 3.62 -25.73 2.54
CA ILE A 16 4.87 -25.23 3.13
C ILE A 16 5.78 -26.40 3.54
N SER A 17 5.26 -27.35 4.31
CA SER A 17 6.01 -28.54 4.77
C SER A 17 6.62 -29.32 3.60
N GLY A 18 5.88 -29.51 2.51
CA GLY A 18 6.38 -30.22 1.32
C GLY A 18 7.54 -29.52 0.59
N HIS A 19 7.81 -28.26 0.91
CA HIS A 19 8.86 -27.46 0.29
C HIS A 19 9.84 -26.88 1.31
N TYR A 20 9.68 -27.18 2.60
CA TYR A 20 10.31 -26.39 3.67
C TYR A 20 11.84 -26.36 3.55
N ASP A 21 12.46 -27.54 3.60
CA ASP A 21 13.92 -27.70 3.51
C ASP A 21 14.50 -27.20 2.17
N GLU A 22 13.75 -27.37 1.09
CA GLU A 22 14.16 -26.96 -0.26
C GLU A 22 14.38 -25.44 -0.36
N TYR A 23 13.57 -24.63 0.32
CA TYR A 23 13.69 -23.18 0.25
C TYR A 23 14.42 -22.58 1.44
N THR A 24 14.35 -23.17 2.64
CA THR A 24 15.16 -22.67 3.77
C THR A 24 16.65 -22.88 3.55
N SER A 25 17.07 -23.96 2.88
CA SER A 25 18.47 -24.19 2.49
C SER A 25 19.04 -23.15 1.52
N LYS A 26 18.18 -22.40 0.83
CA LYS A 26 18.58 -21.30 -0.07
C LYS A 26 18.77 -19.97 0.66
N TYR A 27 18.52 -19.93 1.97
CA TYR A 27 18.61 -18.70 2.76
C TYR A 27 20.06 -18.21 2.89
N GLU A 28 20.28 -16.95 2.54
CA GLU A 28 21.61 -16.34 2.50
C GLU A 28 21.98 -15.71 3.85
N SER A 29 22.31 -16.54 4.85
CA SER A 29 22.57 -16.09 6.24
C SER A 29 23.67 -15.05 6.36
N GLU A 30 24.67 -15.05 5.47
CA GLU A 30 25.73 -14.03 5.43
C GLU A 30 25.20 -12.63 5.07
N LYS A 31 24.16 -12.56 4.23
CA LYS A 31 23.51 -11.28 3.86
C LYS A 31 22.56 -10.78 4.94
N TYR A 32 22.04 -11.70 5.75
CA TYR A 32 21.01 -11.46 6.76
C TYR A 32 21.34 -12.19 8.07
N PRO A 33 22.46 -11.83 8.74
CA PRO A 33 22.87 -12.49 9.98
C PRO A 33 21.84 -12.28 11.10
N GLU A 34 21.64 -13.28 11.94
CA GLU A 34 20.58 -13.29 12.95
C GLU A 34 20.90 -12.40 14.17
N GLU A 35 22.15 -12.41 14.60
CA GLU A 35 22.61 -11.74 15.83
C GLU A 35 22.38 -10.22 15.84
N PRO A 36 22.79 -9.43 14.84
CA PRO A 36 22.55 -7.99 14.86
C PRO A 36 21.05 -7.64 14.76
N TYR A 37 20.27 -8.46 14.04
CA TYR A 37 18.83 -8.30 13.97
C TYR A 37 18.14 -8.46 15.33
N ILE A 38 18.55 -9.45 16.14
CA ILE A 38 18.03 -9.63 17.51
C ILE A 38 18.32 -8.39 18.36
N GLY A 39 19.52 -7.82 18.25
CA GLY A 39 19.90 -6.58 18.96
C GLY A 39 19.05 -5.38 18.56
N TRP A 40 18.77 -5.20 17.27
CA TRP A 40 17.91 -4.09 16.83
C TRP A 40 16.46 -4.23 17.28
N ARG A 41 15.89 -5.44 17.35
CA ARG A 41 14.53 -5.59 17.91
C ARG A 41 14.42 -5.08 19.34
N GLN A 42 15.48 -5.22 20.14
CA GLN A 42 15.52 -4.72 21.50
C GLN A 42 15.76 -3.21 21.53
N THR A 43 16.68 -2.72 20.69
CA THR A 43 17.05 -1.30 20.64
C THR A 43 15.93 -0.43 20.10
N PHE A 44 15.28 -0.85 19.01
CA PHE A 44 14.20 -0.11 18.36
C PHE A 44 12.87 -0.16 19.13
N ALA A 45 12.72 -1.04 20.13
CA ALA A 45 11.56 -1.01 21.03
C ALA A 45 11.47 0.30 21.83
N ASP A 46 12.57 1.04 21.95
CA ASP A 46 12.63 2.39 22.52
C ASP A 46 13.26 3.35 21.50
N PRO A 47 12.45 4.11 20.73
CA PRO A 47 12.95 5.02 19.71
C PRO A 47 14.02 6.01 20.18
N LYS A 48 14.02 6.36 21.47
CA LYS A 48 14.99 7.29 22.07
C LYS A 48 16.38 6.70 22.25
N LYS A 49 16.51 5.36 22.24
CA LYS A 49 17.80 4.65 22.34
C LYS A 49 18.44 4.38 20.99
N VAL A 50 17.70 4.55 19.89
CA VAL A 50 18.20 4.24 18.55
C VAL A 50 19.14 5.35 18.08
N GLY A 51 20.41 4.97 17.89
CA GLY A 51 21.43 5.84 17.34
C GLY A 51 21.41 5.92 15.81
N GLN A 52 22.16 6.87 15.27
CA GLN A 52 22.30 7.06 13.83
C GLN A 52 22.88 5.82 13.13
N ASP A 53 23.83 5.14 13.77
CA ASP A 53 24.42 3.91 13.24
C ASP A 53 23.47 2.72 13.31
N ASP A 54 22.58 2.65 14.31
CA ASP A 54 21.55 1.60 14.38
C ASP A 54 20.60 1.68 13.19
N VAL A 55 20.13 2.89 12.85
CA VAL A 55 19.28 3.13 11.67
C VAL A 55 19.96 2.66 10.40
N ARG A 56 21.23 3.05 10.20
CA ARG A 56 22.00 2.69 9.01
C ARG A 56 22.20 1.19 8.91
N GLN A 57 22.71 0.57 9.97
CA GLN A 57 23.05 -0.85 10.01
C GLN A 57 21.80 -1.75 9.86
N ALA A 58 20.70 -1.41 10.52
CA ALA A 58 19.44 -2.14 10.38
C ALA A 58 18.89 -2.10 8.95
N LEU A 59 18.99 -0.96 8.28
CA LEU A 59 18.56 -0.82 6.89
C LEU A 59 19.51 -1.49 5.90
N GLU A 60 20.82 -1.41 6.13
CA GLU A 60 21.80 -2.17 5.34
C GLU A 60 21.50 -3.67 5.42
N TRP A 61 21.21 -4.19 6.61
CA TRP A 61 20.75 -5.56 6.79
C TRP A 61 19.45 -5.85 6.04
N LYS A 62 18.43 -5.00 6.17
CA LYS A 62 17.13 -5.19 5.49
C LYS A 62 17.29 -5.29 3.98
N TYR A 63 18.20 -4.52 3.41
CA TYR A 63 18.45 -4.52 1.98
C TYR A 63 19.42 -5.61 1.51
N GLY A 64 19.95 -6.44 2.41
CA GLY A 64 20.95 -7.47 2.09
C GLY A 64 22.32 -6.89 1.74
N HIS A 65 22.64 -5.72 2.31
CA HIS A 65 23.91 -5.01 2.17
C HIS A 65 24.79 -5.06 3.42
N TRP A 66 24.47 -5.94 4.37
CA TRP A 66 25.28 -6.15 5.57
C TRP A 66 26.76 -6.35 5.21
N GLY A 67 27.64 -5.58 5.85
CA GLY A 67 29.09 -5.63 5.63
C GLY A 67 29.58 -5.12 4.26
N LYS A 68 28.70 -4.57 3.40
CA LYS A 68 29.10 -4.06 2.08
C LYS A 68 29.42 -2.57 2.14
N VAL A 69 30.59 -2.22 1.60
CA VAL A 69 31.06 -0.82 1.52
C VAL A 69 30.28 0.00 0.49
N ASN A 70 29.76 -0.64 -0.57
CA ASN A 70 29.00 0.05 -1.61
C ASN A 70 27.71 -0.68 -1.97
N TYR A 71 26.63 0.10 -2.12
CA TYR A 71 25.29 -0.36 -2.44
C TYR A 71 24.47 0.74 -3.09
N VAL A 72 23.28 0.37 -3.57
CA VAL A 72 22.39 1.18 -4.42
C VAL A 72 22.17 2.59 -3.83
N PRO A 73 22.44 3.67 -4.60
CA PRO A 73 22.32 5.05 -4.11
C PRO A 73 20.95 5.41 -3.53
N ALA A 74 19.87 4.87 -4.11
CA ALA A 74 18.51 5.10 -3.62
C ALA A 74 18.32 4.65 -2.16
N HIS A 75 18.95 3.54 -1.75
CA HIS A 75 18.89 3.07 -0.36
C HIS A 75 19.67 4.01 0.58
N LYS A 76 20.82 4.55 0.14
CA LYS A 76 21.58 5.54 0.91
C LYS A 76 20.77 6.81 1.16
N VAL A 77 20.00 7.27 0.16
CA VAL A 77 19.09 8.41 0.30
C VAL A 77 17.99 8.14 1.33
N ILE A 78 17.37 6.96 1.30
CA ILE A 78 16.35 6.58 2.29
C ILE A 78 16.94 6.52 3.70
N ILE A 79 18.12 5.92 3.87
CA ILE A 79 18.82 5.86 5.15
C ILE A 79 19.10 7.27 5.68
N ALA A 80 19.64 8.15 4.84
CA ALA A 80 19.92 9.53 5.23
C ALA A 80 18.64 10.29 5.64
N LYS A 81 17.52 10.07 4.95
CA LYS A 81 16.21 10.63 5.36
C LYS A 81 15.77 10.09 6.71
N LEU A 82 15.85 8.78 6.94
CA LEU A 82 15.51 8.19 8.23
C LEU A 82 16.35 8.79 9.35
N GLN A 83 17.66 8.81 9.17
CA GLN A 83 18.62 9.40 10.10
C GLN A 83 18.29 10.86 10.45
N LYS A 84 17.93 11.66 9.44
CA LYS A 84 17.51 13.05 9.60
C LYS A 84 16.22 13.20 10.42
N TYR A 85 15.19 12.40 10.13
CA TYR A 85 13.87 12.53 10.76
C TYR A 85 13.70 11.67 12.02
N TRP A 86 14.67 10.82 12.36
CA TRP A 86 14.62 9.96 13.53
C TRP A 86 14.48 10.72 14.85
N PRO A 87 15.20 11.83 15.11
CA PRO A 87 15.03 12.58 16.36
C PRO A 87 13.60 13.12 16.55
N GLU A 88 12.98 13.61 15.47
CA GLU A 88 11.57 14.06 15.49
C GLU A 88 10.61 12.91 15.79
N PHE A 89 10.89 11.72 15.22
CA PHE A 89 10.12 10.52 15.51
C PHE A 89 10.28 10.08 16.97
N ALA A 90 11.51 10.07 17.48
CA ALA A 90 11.83 9.60 18.83
C ALA A 90 11.23 10.49 19.93
N GLU A 91 11.10 11.79 19.69
CA GLU A 91 10.45 12.70 20.63
C GLU A 91 8.93 12.69 20.55
N SER A 92 8.38 12.14 19.47
CA SER A 92 6.94 12.00 19.37
C SER A 92 6.44 10.84 20.22
N SER A 93 5.37 11.06 20.96
CA SER A 93 4.68 10.01 21.73
C SER A 93 3.89 9.03 20.84
N ARG A 94 4.38 8.77 19.61
CA ARG A 94 3.73 7.91 18.61
C ARG A 94 3.97 6.45 18.97
N SER A 95 2.89 5.76 19.32
CA SER A 95 2.92 4.34 19.70
C SER A 95 1.99 3.47 18.86
N GLY A 96 1.03 4.08 18.16
CA GLY A 96 0.11 3.39 17.24
C GLY A 96 0.78 3.01 15.93
N LEU A 97 0.44 1.83 15.39
CA LEU A 97 0.96 1.37 14.11
C LEU A 97 0.55 2.30 12.96
N ASP A 98 -0.67 2.83 12.98
CA ASP A 98 -1.16 3.84 12.03
C ASP A 98 -0.31 5.12 12.09
N ASP A 99 -0.01 5.62 13.29
CA ASP A 99 0.78 6.83 13.49
C ASP A 99 2.22 6.66 13.00
N ILE A 100 2.81 5.49 13.29
CA ILE A 100 4.16 5.14 12.84
C ILE A 100 4.20 5.08 11.30
N PHE A 101 3.24 4.38 10.70
CA PHE A 101 3.17 4.22 9.25
C PHE A 101 2.96 5.58 8.57
N ALA A 102 1.98 6.36 9.02
CA ALA A 102 1.66 7.67 8.46
C ALA A 102 2.82 8.66 8.57
N PHE A 103 3.52 8.67 9.72
CA PHE A 103 4.71 9.51 9.89
C PHE A 103 5.76 9.19 8.83
N TRP A 104 6.15 7.91 8.70
CA TRP A 104 7.22 7.56 7.78
C TRP A 104 6.80 7.58 6.30
N GLU A 105 5.52 7.32 5.99
CA GLU A 105 4.99 7.44 4.64
C GLU A 105 5.15 8.86 4.09
N ASP A 106 4.82 9.87 4.90
CA ASP A 106 4.93 11.27 4.52
C ASP A 106 6.40 11.69 4.31
N ARG A 107 7.30 11.33 5.23
CA ARG A 107 8.72 11.77 5.15
C ARG A 107 9.55 11.00 4.12
N LEU A 108 9.21 9.74 3.84
CA LEU A 108 9.98 8.86 2.95
C LEU A 108 9.39 8.73 1.56
N ALA A 109 8.34 9.49 1.21
CA ALA A 109 7.67 9.42 -0.08
C ALA A 109 8.64 9.23 -1.26
N GLY A 110 8.40 8.19 -2.08
CA GLY A 110 9.27 7.83 -3.21
C GLY A 110 9.35 6.31 -3.49
N HIS A 111 10.21 5.94 -4.43
CA HIS A 111 10.43 4.54 -4.80
C HIS A 111 11.12 3.77 -3.64
N GLN A 112 10.66 2.55 -3.34
CA GLN A 112 11.15 1.64 -2.27
C GLN A 112 10.88 2.05 -0.82
N SER A 113 10.15 3.15 -0.55
CA SER A 113 9.83 3.57 0.82
C SER A 113 9.01 2.54 1.60
N PHE A 114 8.06 1.87 0.95
CA PHE A 114 7.12 0.97 1.63
C PHE A 114 7.82 -0.17 2.39
N ILE A 115 8.75 -0.90 1.77
CA ILE A 115 9.42 -2.04 2.43
C ILE A 115 10.31 -1.59 3.61
N THR A 116 10.75 -0.33 3.59
CA THR A 116 11.45 0.30 4.71
C THR A 116 10.49 0.59 5.83
N ILE A 117 9.36 1.24 5.53
CA ILE A 117 8.33 1.57 6.52
C ILE A 117 7.81 0.28 7.17
N ALA A 118 7.51 -0.76 6.38
CA ALA A 118 7.10 -2.06 6.89
C ALA A 118 8.14 -2.68 7.84
N PHE A 119 9.44 -2.54 7.53
CA PHE A 119 10.50 -3.03 8.40
C PHE A 119 10.64 -2.21 9.68
N LEU A 120 10.44 -0.89 9.62
CA LEU A 120 10.42 -0.04 10.82
C LEU A 120 9.23 -0.38 11.72
N CYS A 121 8.04 -0.56 11.14
CA CYS A 121 6.86 -1.02 11.87
C CYS A 121 7.15 -2.35 12.58
N HIS A 122 7.87 -3.27 11.93
CA HIS A 122 8.33 -4.52 12.54
C HIS A 122 9.29 -4.28 13.71
N LEU A 123 10.35 -3.48 13.52
CA LEU A 123 11.34 -3.24 14.58
C LEU A 123 10.74 -2.52 15.81
N LEU A 124 9.78 -1.63 15.58
CA LEU A 124 9.08 -0.88 16.63
C LEU A 124 7.99 -1.72 17.33
N ASN A 125 7.43 -2.71 16.65
CA ASN A 125 6.33 -3.55 17.16
C ASN A 125 6.51 -5.04 16.78
N PRO A 126 7.62 -5.70 17.20
CA PRO A 126 7.98 -7.03 16.70
C PRO A 126 6.99 -8.15 17.08
N ASP A 127 6.18 -7.93 18.11
CA ASP A 127 5.16 -8.89 18.53
C ASP A 127 3.90 -8.83 17.66
N LYS A 128 3.60 -7.65 17.10
CA LYS A 128 2.39 -7.38 16.30
C LYS A 128 2.64 -7.43 14.80
N VAL A 129 3.82 -7.00 14.36
CA VAL A 129 4.16 -6.82 12.96
C VAL A 129 5.26 -7.80 12.58
N GLU A 130 5.02 -8.60 11.56
CA GLU A 130 6.00 -9.57 11.05
C GLU A 130 6.93 -8.94 9.99
N ILE A 131 8.13 -9.51 9.80
CA ILE A 131 9.01 -9.06 8.72
C ILE A 131 8.34 -9.30 7.39
N MET A 132 8.10 -8.23 6.64
CA MET A 132 7.59 -8.32 5.28
C MET A 132 8.56 -7.68 4.29
N ASP A 133 8.81 -8.39 3.19
CA ASP A 133 9.35 -7.84 1.96
C ASP A 133 8.48 -8.22 0.75
N GLN A 134 8.92 -7.85 -0.45
CA GLN A 134 8.20 -8.19 -1.68
C GLN A 134 8.11 -9.71 -1.94
N HIS A 135 9.08 -10.50 -1.47
CA HIS A 135 9.14 -11.95 -1.65
C HIS A 135 8.23 -12.66 -0.64
N ASN A 136 8.28 -12.28 0.64
CA ASN A 136 7.33 -12.75 1.65
C ASN A 136 5.89 -12.50 1.19
N PHE A 137 5.60 -11.29 0.73
CA PHE A 137 4.26 -10.90 0.28
C PHE A 137 3.80 -11.69 -0.96
N ARG A 138 4.71 -11.96 -1.91
CA ARG A 138 4.41 -12.83 -3.06
C ARG A 138 4.13 -14.26 -2.64
N ALA A 139 4.90 -14.80 -1.69
CA ALA A 139 4.67 -16.14 -1.14
C ALA A 139 3.28 -16.24 -0.51
N MET A 140 2.90 -15.28 0.34
CA MET A 140 1.54 -15.20 0.90
C MET A 140 0.48 -15.20 -0.21
N ASN A 141 0.59 -14.29 -1.20
CA ASN A 141 -0.41 -14.19 -2.26
C ASN A 141 -0.57 -15.49 -3.07
N TYR A 142 0.55 -16.17 -3.36
CA TYR A 142 0.50 -17.47 -4.01
C TYR A 142 -0.21 -18.51 -3.15
N LEU A 143 0.19 -18.67 -1.89
CA LEU A 143 -0.38 -19.66 -0.98
C LEU A 143 -1.88 -19.41 -0.77
N MET A 144 -2.30 -18.16 -0.60
CA MET A 144 -3.72 -17.80 -0.50
C MET A 144 -4.51 -18.22 -1.73
N SER A 145 -3.96 -18.02 -2.93
CA SER A 145 -4.65 -18.41 -4.17
C SER A 145 -4.79 -19.92 -4.38
N THR A 146 -3.99 -20.73 -3.69
CA THR A 146 -4.15 -22.19 -3.73
C THR A 146 -5.33 -22.69 -2.89
N VAL A 147 -5.85 -21.86 -1.99
CA VAL A 147 -6.95 -22.22 -1.09
C VAL A 147 -8.21 -21.37 -1.27
N ARG A 148 -8.09 -20.17 -1.86
CA ARG A 148 -9.19 -19.27 -2.18
C ARG A 148 -9.21 -18.99 -3.68
N SER A 149 -10.23 -19.48 -4.37
CA SER A 149 -10.40 -19.31 -5.82
C SER A 149 -10.69 -17.88 -6.24
N ASP A 150 -11.23 -17.06 -5.33
CA ASP A 150 -11.52 -15.64 -5.51
C ASP A 150 -10.35 -14.72 -5.09
N TRP A 151 -9.22 -15.28 -4.65
CA TRP A 151 -8.09 -14.49 -4.20
C TRP A 151 -7.43 -13.69 -5.33
N VAL A 152 -7.41 -12.37 -5.19
CA VAL A 152 -6.79 -11.46 -6.16
C VAL A 152 -5.34 -11.18 -5.77
N TRP A 153 -4.41 -11.56 -6.62
CA TRP A 153 -2.98 -11.35 -6.40
C TRP A 153 -2.58 -9.88 -6.44
N LYS A 154 -1.91 -9.42 -5.38
CA LYS A 154 -1.12 -8.19 -5.41
C LYS A 154 0.37 -8.53 -5.62
N ARG A 155 1.02 -7.90 -6.60
CA ARG A 155 2.45 -8.14 -6.89
C ARG A 155 3.41 -7.49 -5.90
N LYS A 156 2.99 -6.37 -5.30
CA LYS A 156 3.76 -5.56 -4.37
C LYS A 156 2.84 -5.11 -3.24
N PRO A 157 3.30 -5.14 -1.98
CA PRO A 157 2.57 -4.53 -0.88
C PRO A 157 2.73 -3.01 -0.96
N VAL A 158 1.67 -2.27 -0.62
CA VAL A 158 1.61 -0.81 -0.77
C VAL A 158 0.85 -0.10 0.35
N SER A 159 0.16 -0.82 1.25
CA SER A 159 -0.61 -0.21 2.34
C SER A 159 -0.32 -0.84 3.70
N LEU A 160 -0.73 -0.14 4.76
CA LEU A 160 -0.71 -0.69 6.12
C LEU A 160 -1.56 -1.96 6.24
N ASP A 161 -2.72 -2.03 5.56
CA ASP A 161 -3.52 -3.25 5.49
C ASP A 161 -2.73 -4.45 4.97
N ASP A 162 -1.80 -4.26 4.01
CA ASP A 162 -0.96 -5.35 3.52
C ASP A 162 0.01 -5.85 4.61
N ILE A 163 0.50 -4.98 5.51
CA ILE A 163 1.33 -5.34 6.67
C ILE A 163 0.51 -6.13 7.68
N THR A 164 -0.68 -5.65 8.01
CA THR A 164 -1.59 -6.29 8.97
C THR A 164 -2.05 -7.65 8.46
N ASP A 165 -2.47 -7.73 7.19
CA ASP A 165 -2.91 -8.98 6.56
C ASP A 165 -1.78 -10.01 6.50
N PHE A 166 -0.56 -9.58 6.17
CA PHE A 166 0.60 -10.46 6.18
C PHE A 166 0.94 -10.95 7.60
N SER A 167 0.88 -10.07 8.60
CA SER A 167 1.18 -10.45 9.99
C SER A 167 0.14 -11.44 10.53
N MET A 168 -1.15 -11.22 10.26
CA MET A 168 -2.23 -12.15 10.60
C MET A 168 -2.06 -13.50 9.90
N PHE A 169 -1.69 -13.49 8.60
CA PHE A 169 -1.43 -14.70 7.83
C PHE A 169 -0.32 -15.54 8.47
N LEU A 170 0.84 -14.94 8.76
CA LEU A 170 1.99 -15.66 9.30
C LEU A 170 1.71 -16.18 10.72
N GLN A 171 1.06 -15.38 11.57
CA GLN A 171 0.66 -15.80 12.92
C GLN A 171 -0.34 -16.95 12.92
N SER A 172 -1.29 -16.95 11.98
CA SER A 172 -2.28 -18.04 11.84
C SER A 172 -1.63 -19.35 11.41
N LEU A 173 -0.58 -19.29 10.57
CA LEU A 173 0.10 -20.47 10.04
C LEU A 173 1.17 -21.03 10.97
N LEU A 174 1.79 -20.19 11.80
CA LEU A 174 2.92 -20.59 12.63
C LEU A 174 2.66 -21.86 13.48
N PRO A 175 1.50 -22.06 14.12
CA PRO A 175 1.22 -23.29 14.88
C PRO A 175 1.08 -24.55 14.01
N ALA A 176 0.73 -24.39 12.73
CA ALA A 176 0.49 -25.50 11.80
C ALA A 176 1.75 -25.95 11.05
N VAL A 177 2.75 -25.07 10.91
CA VAL A 177 4.03 -25.39 10.25
C VAL A 177 5.03 -25.90 11.30
N LYS A 178 5.06 -27.22 11.48
CA LYS A 178 5.86 -27.87 12.54
C LYS A 178 7.36 -27.66 12.36
N GLU A 179 7.83 -27.61 11.12
CA GLU A 179 9.23 -27.45 10.76
C GLU A 179 9.81 -26.11 11.24
N ALA A 180 8.97 -25.08 11.34
CA ALA A 180 9.34 -23.77 11.89
C ALA A 180 9.51 -23.80 13.42
N LYS A 181 9.12 -24.89 14.11
CA LYS A 181 9.28 -25.09 15.57
C LYS A 181 8.75 -23.92 16.41
N GLY A 182 7.64 -23.31 15.97
CA GLY A 182 7.05 -22.13 16.63
C GLY A 182 7.87 -20.84 16.52
N LYS A 183 8.92 -20.81 15.70
CA LYS A 183 9.77 -19.62 15.49
C LYS A 183 9.30 -18.85 14.26
N LYS A 184 8.72 -17.66 14.47
CA LYS A 184 8.28 -16.72 13.42
C LYS A 184 9.33 -16.53 12.32
N ARG A 185 10.58 -16.37 12.75
CA ARG A 185 11.74 -16.15 11.88
C ARG A 185 11.99 -17.30 10.90
N GLU A 186 11.81 -18.54 11.33
CA GLU A 186 12.05 -19.70 10.48
C GLU A 186 10.97 -19.84 9.39
N LEU A 187 9.74 -19.42 9.69
CA LEU A 187 8.68 -19.31 8.69
C LEU A 187 8.91 -18.13 7.74
N ASP A 188 9.38 -16.98 8.25
CA ASP A 188 9.78 -15.82 7.43
C ASP A 188 10.88 -16.19 6.41
N LYS A 189 11.96 -16.85 6.86
CA LYS A 189 13.05 -17.32 5.98
C LYS A 189 12.54 -18.20 4.85
N PHE A 190 11.66 -19.16 5.17
CA PHE A 190 10.99 -19.98 4.17
C PHE A 190 10.21 -19.12 3.16
N LEU A 191 9.31 -18.24 3.63
CA LEU A 191 8.47 -17.42 2.77
C LEU A 191 9.30 -16.49 1.87
N MET A 192 10.39 -15.92 2.39
CA MET A 192 11.32 -15.10 1.62
C MET A 192 11.93 -15.89 0.47
N MET A 193 12.45 -17.10 0.74
CA MET A 193 13.10 -17.92 -0.29
C MET A 193 12.11 -18.56 -1.26
N PHE A 194 10.97 -19.04 -0.77
CA PHE A 194 9.88 -19.56 -1.58
C PHE A 194 9.34 -18.49 -2.54
N GLY A 195 9.11 -17.27 -2.03
CA GLY A 195 8.69 -16.12 -2.83
C GLY A 195 9.73 -15.68 -3.86
N LYS A 196 11.01 -15.73 -3.51
CA LYS A 196 12.14 -15.36 -4.37
C LYS A 196 12.40 -16.36 -5.50
N HIS A 197 12.34 -17.66 -5.21
CA HIS A 197 12.77 -18.72 -6.13
C HIS A 197 11.62 -19.45 -6.82
N LYS A 198 10.48 -19.67 -6.16
CA LYS A 198 9.31 -20.34 -6.75
C LYS A 198 8.34 -19.35 -7.37
N VAL A 199 7.89 -18.37 -6.58
CA VAL A 199 6.75 -17.52 -6.99
C VAL A 199 7.16 -16.44 -7.98
N LYS A 200 8.38 -15.89 -7.85
CA LYS A 200 8.89 -14.83 -8.74
C LYS A 200 8.84 -15.22 -10.23
N THR A 201 8.98 -16.50 -10.55
CA THR A 201 9.01 -17.01 -11.94
C THR A 201 7.61 -17.27 -12.50
N ILE A 202 6.59 -17.34 -11.65
CA ILE A 202 5.20 -17.58 -12.07
C ILE A 202 4.70 -16.31 -12.77
N PRO A 203 4.29 -16.39 -14.05
CA PRO A 203 3.63 -15.29 -14.72
C PRO A 203 2.34 -15.00 -13.98
N VAL A 204 2.28 -13.88 -13.27
CA VAL A 204 0.99 -13.41 -12.77
C VAL A 204 0.22 -13.02 -14.02
N THR A 205 -0.74 -13.84 -14.43
CA THR A 205 -1.81 -13.44 -15.33
C THR A 205 -2.35 -12.17 -14.73
N ARG A 206 -1.99 -11.02 -15.33
CA ARG A 206 -2.61 -9.75 -14.96
C ARG A 206 -4.07 -10.03 -15.17
N SER A 207 -4.83 -10.15 -14.08
CA SER A 207 -6.26 -10.16 -14.21
C SER A 207 -6.57 -8.91 -15.02
N LYS A 208 -7.14 -9.08 -16.22
CA LYS A 208 -7.63 -7.98 -17.06
C LYS A 208 -8.77 -7.22 -16.37
N VAL A 209 -9.13 -7.65 -15.17
CA VAL A 209 -10.05 -7.00 -14.27
C VAL A 209 -9.34 -5.77 -13.71
N ALA A 210 -9.85 -4.60 -14.08
CA ALA A 210 -9.61 -3.33 -13.39
C ALA A 210 -9.63 -3.57 -11.86
N PRO A 211 -8.82 -2.84 -11.06
CA PRO A 211 -8.76 -3.09 -9.62
C PRO A 211 -10.18 -3.18 -9.05
N ALA A 212 -10.51 -4.35 -8.50
CA ALA A 212 -11.83 -4.63 -7.98
C ALA A 212 -12.19 -3.55 -6.95
N LEU A 213 -13.36 -2.94 -7.12
CA LEU A 213 -13.98 -2.03 -6.17
C LEU A 213 -13.87 -2.64 -4.76
N SER A 214 -13.13 -1.99 -3.86
CA SER A 214 -13.08 -2.44 -2.46
C SER A 214 -14.42 -2.11 -1.82
N LYS A 215 -15.24 -3.15 -1.62
CA LYS A 215 -16.66 -3.13 -1.25
C LYS A 215 -17.57 -2.60 -2.38
N LYS A 216 -18.60 -3.39 -2.74
CA LYS A 216 -19.70 -2.90 -3.56
C LYS A 216 -20.39 -1.80 -2.75
N HIS A 217 -20.12 -0.54 -3.05
CA HIS A 217 -20.94 0.56 -2.54
C HIS A 217 -22.37 0.34 -3.05
N ASP A 218 -23.33 0.49 -2.15
CA ASP A 218 -24.73 0.49 -2.54
C ASP A 218 -25.04 1.83 -3.23
N TRP A 219 -24.98 1.84 -4.55
CA TRP A 219 -25.22 3.05 -5.34
C TRP A 219 -26.64 3.59 -5.20
N SER A 220 -27.60 2.78 -4.73
CA SER A 220 -28.96 3.24 -4.46
C SER A 220 -29.05 4.14 -3.22
N SER A 221 -28.02 4.13 -2.37
CA SER A 221 -27.94 5.00 -1.17
C SER A 221 -27.53 6.44 -1.48
N PHE A 222 -26.99 6.71 -2.68
CA PHE A 222 -26.59 8.06 -3.06
C PHE A 222 -27.78 8.83 -3.63
N THR A 223 -28.13 9.92 -2.98
CA THR A 223 -29.16 10.87 -3.42
C THR A 223 -28.58 12.28 -3.45
N SER A 224 -29.15 13.13 -4.29
CA SER A 224 -28.80 14.55 -4.39
C SER A 224 -30.02 15.34 -4.89
N ASN A 225 -30.21 16.54 -4.34
CA ASN A 225 -31.20 17.52 -4.79
C ASN A 225 -30.57 18.62 -5.67
N VAL A 226 -29.24 18.61 -5.83
CA VAL A 226 -28.50 19.61 -6.63
C VAL A 226 -27.86 18.98 -7.86
N PHE A 227 -27.46 17.71 -7.81
CA PHE A 227 -26.69 17.06 -8.85
C PHE A 227 -27.40 15.83 -9.44
N ASP A 228 -27.27 15.65 -10.76
CA ASP A 228 -27.81 14.50 -11.49
C ASP A 228 -26.85 13.30 -11.41
N LEU A 229 -26.95 12.55 -10.31
CA LEU A 229 -26.14 11.35 -10.08
C LEU A 229 -26.45 10.20 -11.07
N GLY A 230 -27.57 10.28 -11.79
CA GLY A 230 -27.97 9.31 -12.81
C GLY A 230 -27.03 9.31 -14.03
N LYS A 231 -26.42 10.45 -14.32
CA LYS A 231 -25.43 10.60 -15.41
C LYS A 231 -24.08 9.94 -15.14
N ILE A 232 -23.84 9.47 -13.92
CA ILE A 232 -22.59 8.82 -13.50
C ILE A 232 -22.77 7.29 -13.63
N SER A 233 -22.51 6.72 -14.82
CA SER A 233 -22.94 5.35 -15.14
C SER A 233 -21.85 4.26 -15.05
N LEU A 234 -20.57 4.63 -15.01
CA LEU A 234 -19.46 3.68 -15.13
C LEU A 234 -19.13 2.91 -13.82
N ARG A 235 -19.62 3.40 -12.68
CA ARG A 235 -19.57 2.76 -11.34
C ARG A 235 -18.17 2.25 -10.92
N SER A 236 -17.11 2.93 -11.35
CA SER A 236 -15.71 2.72 -10.97
C SER A 236 -15.28 3.63 -9.80
N ASN A 237 -14.06 3.45 -9.30
CA ASN A 237 -13.52 4.29 -8.21
C ASN A 237 -13.53 5.78 -8.52
N ALA A 238 -13.22 6.21 -9.75
CA ALA A 238 -13.25 7.64 -10.11
C ALA A 238 -14.68 8.20 -10.01
N ASP A 239 -15.67 7.38 -10.33
CA ASP A 239 -17.08 7.74 -10.31
C ASP A 239 -17.58 7.83 -8.86
N LEU A 240 -17.10 6.93 -7.99
CA LEU A 240 -17.36 6.99 -6.55
C LEU A 240 -16.76 8.26 -5.94
N LEU A 241 -15.50 8.58 -6.27
CA LEU A 241 -14.86 9.81 -5.81
C LEU A 241 -15.66 11.05 -6.22
N PHE A 242 -16.15 11.08 -7.47
CA PHE A 242 -16.97 12.18 -7.94
C PHE A 242 -18.29 12.29 -7.17
N VAL A 243 -19.02 11.19 -6.96
CA VAL A 243 -20.26 11.21 -6.16
C VAL A 243 -20.02 11.68 -4.73
N LEU A 244 -18.97 11.19 -4.07
CA LEU A 244 -18.63 11.61 -2.70
C LEU A 244 -18.28 13.11 -2.64
N LEU A 245 -17.62 13.64 -3.66
CA LEU A 245 -17.37 15.07 -3.77
C LEU A 245 -18.68 15.85 -3.90
N LEU A 246 -19.58 15.45 -4.80
CA LEU A 246 -20.85 16.13 -5.01
C LEU A 246 -21.71 16.15 -3.73
N GLN A 247 -21.75 15.04 -2.98
CA GLN A 247 -22.42 15.00 -1.68
C GLN A 247 -21.78 15.94 -0.65
N SER A 248 -20.44 16.03 -0.65
CA SER A 248 -19.72 16.97 0.23
C SER A 248 -20.04 18.42 -0.13
N LEU A 249 -20.14 18.75 -1.42
CA LEU A 249 -20.48 20.10 -1.87
C LEU A 249 -21.92 20.45 -1.50
N GLU A 250 -22.87 19.54 -1.72
CA GLU A 250 -24.28 19.75 -1.38
C GLU A 250 -24.49 19.94 0.13
N ALA A 251 -23.80 19.16 0.96
CA ALA A 251 -23.86 19.30 2.42
C ALA A 251 -23.33 20.67 2.92
N GLU A 252 -22.46 21.33 2.15
CA GLU A 252 -21.90 22.65 2.44
C GLU A 252 -22.72 23.80 1.81
N GLY A 253 -23.85 23.51 1.17
CA GLY A 253 -24.66 24.50 0.46
C GLY A 253 -24.09 24.83 -0.91
N ALA A 254 -23.90 23.80 -1.75
CA ALA A 254 -23.22 23.83 -3.04
C ALA A 254 -23.42 25.13 -3.84
N ASP A 255 -22.32 25.85 -4.07
CA ASP A 255 -22.21 26.81 -5.16
C ASP A 255 -21.77 26.07 -6.42
N THR A 256 -22.69 25.92 -7.36
CA THR A 256 -22.51 25.17 -8.61
C THR A 256 -21.58 25.87 -9.60
N GLU A 257 -21.31 27.16 -9.42
CA GLU A 257 -20.43 27.96 -10.28
C GLU A 257 -19.02 28.13 -9.67
N ALA A 258 -18.84 27.76 -8.41
CA ALA A 258 -17.57 27.88 -7.73
C ALA A 258 -16.48 27.02 -8.38
N ALA A 259 -15.28 27.62 -8.48
CA ALA A 259 -14.07 26.92 -8.87
C ALA A 259 -13.36 26.39 -7.62
N TYR A 260 -12.88 25.17 -7.72
CA TYR A 260 -12.13 24.48 -6.68
C TYR A 260 -10.74 24.13 -7.20
N THR A 261 -9.73 24.29 -6.37
CA THR A 261 -8.41 23.73 -6.62
C THR A 261 -8.44 22.20 -6.51
N ILE A 262 -7.49 21.52 -7.17
CA ILE A 262 -7.31 20.07 -6.98
C ILE A 262 -7.05 19.75 -5.50
N GLU A 263 -6.36 20.63 -4.76
CA GLU A 263 -6.15 20.48 -3.33
C GLU A 263 -7.48 20.46 -2.54
N GLU A 264 -8.38 21.41 -2.83
CA GLU A 264 -9.69 21.50 -2.19
C GLU A 264 -10.60 20.32 -2.53
N VAL A 265 -10.52 19.81 -3.77
CA VAL A 265 -11.18 18.57 -4.15
C VAL A 265 -10.63 17.41 -3.31
N HIS A 266 -9.30 17.25 -3.27
CA HIS A 266 -8.65 16.19 -2.50
C HIS A 266 -9.02 16.21 -1.00
N LYS A 267 -9.05 17.40 -0.37
CA LYS A 267 -9.42 17.59 1.04
C LYS A 267 -10.86 17.14 1.35
N ARG A 268 -11.77 17.22 0.38
CA ARG A 268 -13.17 16.78 0.52
C ARG A 268 -13.35 15.28 0.33
N ILE A 269 -12.55 14.68 -0.54
CA ILE A 269 -12.55 13.23 -0.80
C ILE A 269 -11.23 12.55 -0.41
N PRO A 270 -10.77 12.67 0.84
CA PRO A 270 -9.54 12.04 1.29
C PRO A 270 -9.73 10.52 1.31
N MET A 271 -8.69 9.76 0.95
CA MET A 271 -8.76 8.30 0.78
C MET A 271 -9.49 7.59 1.93
N GLN A 272 -9.21 8.01 3.17
CA GLN A 272 -9.77 7.47 4.41
C GLN A 272 -11.30 7.51 4.45
N LYS A 273 -11.93 8.49 3.78
CA LYS A 273 -13.39 8.65 3.74
C LYS A 273 -14.06 7.98 2.55
N THR A 274 -13.28 7.44 1.62
CA THR A 274 -13.80 6.95 0.33
C THR A 274 -14.07 5.45 0.28
N GLY A 275 -13.59 4.69 1.26
CA GLY A 275 -13.67 3.23 1.25
C GLY A 275 -12.74 2.55 0.24
N ILE A 276 -11.93 3.32 -0.51
CA ILE A 276 -10.90 2.80 -1.41
C ILE A 276 -9.69 2.37 -0.58
N ALA A 277 -9.54 1.06 -0.38
CA ALA A 277 -8.54 0.49 0.53
C ALA A 277 -7.10 0.54 0.01
N ILE A 278 -6.90 0.84 -1.28
CA ILE A 278 -5.59 0.79 -1.92
C ILE A 278 -5.18 2.19 -2.38
N SER A 279 -4.11 2.73 -1.79
CA SER A 279 -3.56 4.05 -2.13
C SER A 279 -3.28 4.20 -3.63
N SER A 280 -2.71 3.18 -4.29
CA SER A 280 -2.50 3.24 -5.75
C SER A 280 -3.80 3.29 -6.56
N SER A 281 -4.88 2.64 -6.10
CA SER A 281 -6.20 2.70 -6.73
C SER A 281 -6.90 4.02 -6.48
N TYR A 282 -6.73 4.60 -5.28
CA TYR A 282 -7.23 5.95 -4.96
C TYR A 282 -6.52 6.99 -5.82
N ASN A 283 -5.20 6.96 -5.85
CA ASN A 283 -4.37 7.87 -6.64
C ASN A 283 -4.68 7.75 -8.14
N TYR A 284 -4.82 6.52 -8.66
CA TYR A 284 -5.28 6.33 -10.03
C TYR A 284 -6.69 6.87 -10.27
N ALA A 285 -7.61 6.66 -9.33
CA ALA A 285 -8.97 7.19 -9.42
C ALA A 285 -8.98 8.72 -9.43
N MET A 286 -8.11 9.38 -8.66
CA MET A 286 -7.91 10.84 -8.72
C MET A 286 -7.41 11.28 -10.10
N VAL A 287 -6.43 10.59 -10.71
CA VAL A 287 -5.98 10.88 -12.08
C VAL A 287 -7.11 10.72 -13.09
N ALA A 288 -7.88 9.63 -12.99
CA ALA A 288 -8.99 9.37 -13.90
C ALA A 288 -10.21 10.28 -13.65
N LEU A 289 -10.38 10.79 -12.44
CA LEU A 289 -11.41 11.75 -12.04
C LEU A 289 -11.21 13.11 -12.75
N PHE A 290 -9.96 13.51 -12.96
CA PHE A 290 -9.59 14.77 -13.63
C PHE A 290 -9.36 14.65 -15.15
N GLY A 291 -9.43 13.44 -15.71
CA GLY A 291 -9.27 13.20 -17.14
C GLY A 291 -10.58 12.77 -17.82
N ASN A 292 -10.57 12.66 -19.14
CA ASN A 292 -11.68 12.24 -19.99
C ASN A 292 -11.65 10.75 -20.38
N GLN A 293 -11.03 9.92 -19.54
CA GLN A 293 -10.96 8.49 -19.81
C GLN A 293 -12.37 7.88 -19.77
N ARG A 294 -12.78 7.21 -20.86
CA ARG A 294 -14.12 6.61 -21.03
C ARG A 294 -15.27 7.64 -20.98
N GLY A 295 -15.02 8.87 -21.43
CA GLY A 295 -16.07 9.90 -21.52
C GLY A 295 -16.41 10.55 -20.17
N ARG A 296 -15.54 10.44 -19.17
CA ARG A 296 -15.69 11.12 -17.88
C ARG A 296 -15.36 12.59 -18.04
N ASP A 297 -16.38 13.42 -18.19
CA ASP A 297 -16.24 14.87 -18.33
C ASP A 297 -16.66 15.59 -17.03
N TYR A 298 -16.26 15.07 -15.87
CA TYR A 298 -16.71 15.53 -14.56
C TYR A 298 -16.37 16.99 -14.25
N PHE A 299 -15.24 17.46 -14.76
CA PHE A 299 -14.75 18.80 -14.51
C PHE A 299 -14.49 19.59 -15.78
N GLN A 300 -14.71 20.90 -15.69
CA GLN A 300 -14.18 21.89 -16.60
C GLN A 300 -12.96 22.54 -15.95
N PHE A 301 -11.79 22.33 -16.54
CA PHE A 301 -10.56 22.98 -16.08
C PHE A 301 -10.48 24.42 -16.61
N GLU A 302 -9.96 25.32 -15.78
CA GLU A 302 -9.57 26.67 -16.27
C GLU A 302 -8.39 26.56 -17.25
N ASN A 303 -7.48 25.61 -17.02
CA ASN A 303 -6.42 25.25 -17.96
C ASN A 303 -6.84 24.01 -18.81
N PRO A 304 -7.28 24.19 -20.07
CA PRO A 304 -7.83 23.10 -20.87
C PRO A 304 -6.80 22.00 -21.21
N LYS A 305 -5.50 22.29 -21.09
CA LYS A 305 -4.44 21.29 -21.32
C LYS A 305 -4.42 20.20 -20.24
N MET A 306 -4.94 20.49 -19.05
CA MET A 306 -4.93 19.55 -17.93
C MET A 306 -5.81 18.34 -18.16
N VAL A 307 -6.97 18.52 -18.80
CA VAL A 307 -7.86 17.39 -19.16
C VAL A 307 -7.13 16.41 -20.08
N VAL A 308 -6.42 16.92 -21.09
CA VAL A 308 -5.64 16.10 -22.02
C VAL A 308 -4.53 15.36 -21.26
N TYR A 309 -3.76 16.09 -20.45
CA TYR A 309 -2.69 15.52 -19.65
C TYR A 309 -3.17 14.38 -18.74
N PHE A 310 -4.23 14.61 -17.95
CA PHE A 310 -4.77 13.57 -17.06
C PHE A 310 -5.36 12.38 -17.82
N THR A 311 -5.96 12.62 -19.00
CA THR A 311 -6.45 11.55 -19.87
C THR A 311 -5.31 10.67 -20.37
N GLU A 312 -4.22 11.28 -20.82
CA GLU A 312 -3.01 10.57 -21.28
C GLU A 312 -2.39 9.77 -20.13
N GLN A 313 -2.22 10.38 -18.96
CA GLN A 313 -1.72 9.69 -17.77
C GLN A 313 -2.62 8.54 -17.33
N ALA A 314 -3.95 8.68 -17.40
CA ALA A 314 -4.87 7.59 -17.06
C ALA A 314 -4.77 6.40 -18.04
N ASN A 315 -4.42 6.64 -19.30
CA ASN A 315 -4.31 5.63 -20.34
C ASN A 315 -2.91 5.01 -20.46
N ASP A 316 -1.87 5.67 -19.92
CA ASP A 316 -0.50 5.18 -19.98
C ASP A 316 -0.28 3.94 -19.09
N PRO A 317 0.22 2.81 -19.64
CA PRO A 317 0.60 1.63 -18.85
C PRO A 317 1.76 1.87 -17.86
N SER A 318 2.57 2.89 -18.07
CA SER A 318 3.74 3.30 -17.27
C SER A 318 3.50 4.54 -16.39
N ARG A 319 2.24 4.99 -16.32
CA ARG A 319 1.78 6.20 -15.64
C ARG A 319 2.28 6.39 -14.21
N ASP A 320 2.41 7.66 -13.86
CA ASP A 320 2.55 8.13 -12.48
C ASP A 320 1.15 8.33 -11.87
N ASN A 321 0.68 7.37 -11.07
CA ASN A 321 -0.63 7.48 -10.41
C ASN A 321 -0.72 8.68 -9.45
N THR A 322 0.40 9.28 -9.06
CA THR A 322 0.45 10.43 -8.14
C THR A 322 0.63 11.77 -8.85
N CYS A 323 0.57 11.80 -10.20
CA CYS A 323 0.86 13.00 -10.97
C CYS A 323 -0.03 14.20 -10.62
N TRP A 324 -1.27 13.96 -10.18
CA TRP A 324 -2.22 15.00 -9.72
C TRP A 324 -1.67 15.84 -8.56
N LYS A 325 -0.78 15.29 -7.72
CA LYS A 325 -0.15 16.02 -6.61
C LYS A 325 0.78 17.14 -7.05
N LYS A 326 1.17 17.17 -8.34
CA LYS A 326 2.00 18.24 -8.92
C LYS A 326 1.19 19.46 -9.34
N TYR A 327 -0.13 19.34 -9.34
CA TYR A 327 -1.07 20.32 -9.90
C TYR A 327 -2.13 20.73 -8.88
N LEU A 328 -1.76 20.77 -7.59
CA LEU A 328 -2.70 21.05 -6.50
C LEU A 328 -3.41 22.41 -6.65
N ASP A 329 -2.74 23.39 -7.25
CA ASP A 329 -3.26 24.75 -7.47
C ASP A 329 -4.11 24.90 -8.75
N GLU A 330 -4.17 23.87 -9.61
CA GLU A 330 -5.01 23.91 -10.81
C GLU A 330 -6.49 23.93 -10.43
N LYS A 331 -7.27 24.75 -11.14
CA LYS A 331 -8.68 25.00 -10.82
C LYS A 331 -9.63 24.25 -11.74
N VAL A 332 -10.69 23.73 -11.14
CA VAL A 332 -11.75 22.99 -11.78
C VAL A 332 -13.12 23.47 -11.33
N ARG A 333 -14.11 23.39 -12.24
CA ARG A 333 -15.54 23.53 -11.91
C ARG A 333 -16.24 22.21 -12.22
N VAL A 334 -17.27 21.88 -11.45
CA VAL A 334 -18.14 20.75 -11.79
C VAL A 334 -18.78 21.05 -13.15
N ASN A 335 -18.73 20.08 -14.06
CA ASN A 335 -19.34 20.28 -15.37
C ASN A 335 -20.87 20.40 -15.22
N SER A 336 -21.44 21.48 -15.79
CA SER A 336 -22.87 21.81 -15.72
C SER A 336 -23.81 20.68 -16.17
N LYS A 337 -23.31 19.76 -17.00
CA LYS A 337 -24.02 18.51 -17.34
C LYS A 337 -24.47 17.71 -16.11
N TYR A 338 -23.74 17.77 -15.00
CA TYR A 338 -24.03 17.00 -13.78
C TYR A 338 -24.85 17.78 -12.75
N ILE A 339 -25.24 19.03 -13.04
CA ILE A 339 -26.07 19.86 -12.17
C ILE A 339 -27.53 19.67 -12.59
N MET A 340 -28.45 19.56 -11.62
CA MET A 340 -29.88 19.53 -11.89
C MET A 340 -30.35 20.93 -12.29
N GLY A 341 -31.16 21.00 -13.36
CA GLY A 341 -31.66 22.25 -13.92
C GLY A 341 -32.85 22.83 -13.17
#